data_AF-A0A8C8UGK0-F1
#
_entry.id   AF-A0A8C8UGK0-F1
#
_cell.length_a   1.000
_cell.length_b   1.000
_cell.length_c   1.000
_cell.angle_alpha   90.00
_cell.angle_beta   90.00
_cell.angle_gamma   90.00
#
_symmetry.space_group_name_H-M   'P 1'
#
loop_
_entity.id
_entity.type
_entity.pdbx_description
1 polymer ?
#
loop_
_entity_poly.entity_id
_entity_poly.type
_entity_poly.pdbx_seq_one_letter_code
_entity_poly.pdbx_strand_id
1 'polypeptide(L)'
;MISIYFFTFVLFFQERLCDHPKISHGILYDEEEYKAFSPVISGKVFYYSCEYNFVSPSNSIWTRITCTDAGWSPTPKCLSE
;
A
#
# COMPACT_ATOMS: atom_id res chain seq x y z
N MET A 1 37.15 7.30 -8.06
CA MET A 1 36.79 6.71 -6.76
C MET A 1 35.52 7.31 -6.17
N ILE A 2 35.37 8.65 -6.09
CA ILE A 2 34.17 9.33 -5.53
C ILE A 2 32.86 8.97 -6.27
N SER A 3 32.87 8.92 -7.61
CA SER A 3 31.66 8.52 -8.37
C SER A 3 31.20 7.10 -8.09
N ILE A 4 32.11 6.16 -7.82
CA ILE A 4 31.74 4.76 -7.55
C ILE A 4 31.01 4.67 -6.22
N TYR A 5 31.52 5.33 -5.16
CA TYR A 5 30.82 5.40 -3.87
C TYR A 5 29.46 6.08 -3.97
N PHE A 6 29.36 7.16 -4.73
CA PHE A 6 28.11 7.87 -4.99
C PHE A 6 27.08 6.97 -5.71
N PHE A 7 27.50 6.26 -6.75
CA PHE A 7 26.64 5.31 -7.47
C PHE A 7 26.25 4.10 -6.62
N THR A 8 27.16 3.55 -5.80
CA THR A 8 26.82 2.45 -4.88
C THR A 8 25.85 2.92 -3.79
N PHE A 9 25.99 4.13 -3.27
CA PHE A 9 25.09 4.68 -2.26
C PHE A 9 23.65 4.85 -2.79
N VAL A 10 23.51 5.30 -4.05
CA VAL A 10 22.21 5.43 -4.73
C VAL A 10 21.51 4.07 -4.93
N LEU A 11 22.26 2.98 -5.13
CA LEU A 11 21.70 1.63 -5.29
C LEU A 11 21.24 0.98 -3.97
N PHE A 12 21.76 1.41 -2.81
CA PHE A 12 21.35 0.89 -1.51
C PHE A 12 20.13 1.61 -0.92
N PHE A 13 19.89 2.88 -1.29
CA PHE A 13 18.77 3.69 -0.79
C PHE A 13 17.63 3.79 -1.82
N GLN A 14 17.15 2.64 -2.29
CA GLN A 14 15.90 2.62 -3.06
C GLN A 14 14.74 2.59 -2.08
N GLU A 15 14.35 3.76 -1.55
CA GLU A 15 13.13 3.88 -0.77
C GLU A 15 11.97 3.38 -1.65
N ARG A 16 11.40 2.24 -1.28
CA ARG A 16 10.32 1.64 -2.04
C ARG A 16 9.05 2.40 -1.69
N LEU A 17 8.48 2.97 -2.74
CA LEU A 17 7.25 3.71 -2.66
C LEU A 17 6.12 2.83 -3.18
N CYS A 18 5.03 2.74 -2.43
CA CYS A 18 3.80 2.17 -2.94
C CYS A 18 2.98 3.25 -3.63
N ASP A 19 2.44 2.90 -4.79
CA ASP A 19 1.37 3.65 -5.41
C ASP A 19 0.10 3.57 -4.54
N HIS A 20 -0.83 4.48 -4.79
CA HIS A 20 -2.14 4.44 -4.14
C HIS A 20 -2.80 3.04 -4.31
N PRO A 21 -3.29 2.41 -3.22
CA PRO A 21 -3.84 1.07 -3.29
C PRO A 21 -5.10 1.05 -4.16
N LYS A 22 -5.10 0.25 -5.21
CA LYS A 22 -6.27 0.03 -6.07
C LYS A 22 -7.07 -1.14 -5.52
N ILE A 23 -8.22 -0.86 -4.92
CA ILE A 23 -9.10 -1.88 -4.32
C ILE A 23 -10.43 -1.85 -5.06
N SER A 24 -10.72 -2.88 -5.86
CA SER A 24 -12.03 -3.01 -6.49
C SER A 24 -13.09 -3.30 -5.44
N HIS A 25 -14.16 -2.52 -5.43
CA HIS A 25 -15.23 -2.59 -4.42
C HIS A 25 -14.74 -2.44 -2.98
N GLY A 26 -13.63 -1.71 -2.79
CA GLY A 26 -13.07 -1.39 -1.49
C GLY A 26 -13.11 0.10 -1.21
N ILE A 27 -13.36 0.44 0.05
CA ILE A 27 -13.37 1.81 0.58
C ILE A 27 -12.15 1.95 1.48
N LEU A 28 -11.22 2.82 1.10
CA LEU A 28 -10.06 3.15 1.93
C LEU A 28 -10.49 4.17 2.99
N TYR A 29 -10.09 3.96 4.24
CA TYR A 29 -10.25 5.00 5.27
C TYR A 29 -9.36 6.21 4.92
N ASP A 30 -9.76 7.44 5.27
CA ASP A 30 -8.98 8.69 5.07
C ASP A 30 -8.33 8.87 3.68
N GLU A 31 -9.03 8.46 2.61
CA GLU A 31 -8.51 8.48 1.23
C GLU A 31 -7.98 9.86 0.79
N GLU A 32 -8.64 10.95 1.21
CA GLU A 32 -8.24 12.32 0.88
C GLU A 32 -6.89 12.69 1.50
N GLU A 33 -6.66 12.33 2.76
CA GLU A 33 -5.39 12.54 3.44
C GLU A 33 -4.29 11.76 2.71
N TYR A 34 -4.57 10.52 2.33
CA TYR A 34 -3.61 9.64 1.69
C TYR A 34 -3.28 9.98 0.24
N LYS A 35 -4.21 10.60 -0.51
CA LYS A 35 -3.92 11.15 -1.84
C LYS A 35 -2.88 12.26 -1.78
N ALA A 36 -2.89 13.07 -0.73
CA ALA A 36 -1.90 14.14 -0.55
C ALA A 36 -0.48 13.60 -0.28
N PHE A 37 -0.37 12.37 0.23
CA PHE A 37 0.90 11.73 0.61
C PHE A 37 1.38 10.65 -0.36
N SER A 38 0.77 10.52 -1.55
CA SER A 38 1.26 9.62 -2.60
C SER A 38 2.44 10.27 -3.32
N PRO A 39 3.66 9.67 -3.33
CA PRO A 39 3.98 8.26 -3.08
C PRO A 39 4.19 7.86 -1.60
N VAL A 40 3.65 6.69 -1.22
CA VAL A 40 3.67 6.19 0.17
C VAL A 40 4.96 5.41 0.46
N ILE A 41 5.70 5.81 1.49
CA ILE A 41 6.93 5.11 1.93
C ILE A 41 6.61 3.72 2.50
N SER A 42 7.42 2.72 2.16
CA SER A 42 7.41 1.37 2.73
C SER A 42 7.37 1.40 4.27
N GLY A 43 6.54 0.55 4.87
CA GLY A 43 6.30 0.47 6.31
C GLY A 43 5.01 1.15 6.77
N LYS A 44 4.38 1.99 5.93
CA LYS A 44 3.07 2.57 6.23
C LYS A 44 1.96 1.53 6.19
N VAL A 45 1.00 1.67 7.09
CA VAL A 45 -0.14 0.76 7.28
C VAL A 45 -1.43 1.52 6.99
N PHE A 46 -2.33 0.86 6.26
CA PHE A 46 -3.61 1.38 5.85
C PHE A 46 -4.72 0.40 6.22
N TYR A 47 -5.92 0.92 6.36
CA TYR A 47 -7.12 0.13 6.62
C TYR A 47 -8.14 0.40 5.52
N TYR A 48 -8.73 -0.68 5.03
CA TYR A 48 -9.82 -0.61 4.06
C TYR A 48 -10.97 -1.50 4.51
N SER A 49 -12.16 -1.15 4.05
CA SER A 49 -13.37 -1.97 4.14
C SER A 49 -13.86 -2.33 2.74
N CYS A 50 -14.72 -3.33 2.62
CA CYS A 50 -15.38 -3.67 1.36
C CYS A 50 -16.75 -3.00 1.27
N GLU A 51 -17.19 -2.74 0.05
CA GLU A 51 -18.55 -2.26 -0.24
C GLU A 51 -19.61 -3.28 0.21
N TYR A 52 -20.87 -2.82 0.25
CA TYR A 52 -22.00 -3.68 0.57
C TYR A 52 -22.10 -4.86 -0.43
N ASN A 53 -22.31 -6.08 0.08
CA ASN A 53 -22.26 -7.38 -0.64
C ASN A 53 -20.86 -7.91 -1.00
N PHE A 54 -19.80 -7.25 -0.55
CA PHE A 54 -18.44 -7.75 -0.70
C PHE A 54 -17.79 -8.00 0.66
N VAL A 55 -16.99 -9.05 0.73
CA VAL A 55 -16.26 -9.47 1.92
C VAL A 55 -14.76 -9.48 1.67
N SER A 56 -13.99 -9.10 2.68
CA SER A 56 -12.54 -9.29 2.62
C SER A 56 -12.21 -10.78 2.71
N PRO A 57 -11.03 -11.22 2.23
CA PRO A 57 -10.58 -12.60 2.35
C PRO A 57 -10.49 -13.09 3.81
N SER A 58 -10.31 -12.16 4.75
CA SER A 58 -10.29 -12.42 6.19
C SER A 58 -11.68 -12.40 6.82
N ASN A 59 -12.75 -12.19 6.03
CA ASN A 59 -14.12 -11.99 6.46
C ASN A 59 -14.26 -10.89 7.54
N SER A 60 -13.39 -9.89 7.48
CA SER A 60 -13.35 -8.76 8.41
C SER A 60 -13.80 -7.47 7.72
N ILE A 61 -14.61 -6.69 8.43
CA ILE A 61 -15.06 -5.36 7.98
C ILE A 61 -13.85 -4.42 7.80
N TRP A 62 -12.84 -4.54 8.66
CA TRP A 62 -11.63 -3.72 8.63
C TRP A 62 -10.43 -4.59 8.29
N THR A 63 -9.90 -4.43 7.08
CA THR A 63 -8.73 -5.16 6.63
C THR A 63 -7.52 -4.26 6.60
N ARG A 64 -6.44 -4.71 7.23
CA ARG A 64 -5.16 -4.01 7.27
C ARG A 64 -4.31 -4.39 6.07
N ILE A 65 -3.75 -3.39 5.40
CA ILE A 65 -2.72 -3.55 4.37
C ILE A 65 -1.49 -2.73 4.73
N THR A 66 -0.32 -3.25 4.39
CA THR A 66 0.96 -2.60 4.66
C THR A 66 1.67 -2.36 3.33
N CYS A 67 2.20 -1.17 3.15
CA CYS A 67 3.12 -0.90 2.06
C CYS A 67 4.44 -1.60 2.39
N THR A 68 4.83 -2.58 1.60
CA THR A 68 6.11 -3.28 1.72
C THR A 68 6.99 -2.98 0.52
N ASP A 69 8.25 -3.40 0.56
CA ASP A 69 9.17 -3.24 -0.57
C ASP A 69 8.70 -3.94 -1.85
N ALA A 70 7.82 -4.95 -1.71
CA ALA A 70 7.18 -5.67 -2.81
C ALA A 70 5.83 -5.07 -3.24
N GLY A 71 5.38 -3.97 -2.60
CA GLY A 71 4.06 -3.37 -2.77
C GLY A 71 3.11 -3.68 -1.60
N TRP A 72 1.81 -3.56 -1.85
CA TRP A 72 0.79 -3.77 -0.81
C TRP A 72 0.65 -5.23 -0.39
N SER A 73 0.78 -5.47 0.91
CA SER A 73 0.65 -6.81 1.52
C SER A 73 -0.20 -6.77 2.80
N PRO A 74 -1.20 -7.65 2.96
CA PRO A 74 -1.74 -8.55 1.92
C PRO A 74 -2.30 -7.77 0.74
N THR A 75 -2.35 -8.39 -0.45
CA THR A 75 -2.92 -7.74 -1.63
C THR A 75 -4.38 -7.38 -1.36
N PRO A 76 -4.75 -6.09 -1.38
CA PRO A 76 -6.11 -5.68 -1.08
C PRO A 76 -7.04 -6.22 -2.16
N LYS A 77 -8.07 -6.95 -1.71
CA LYS A 77 -9.12 -7.48 -2.57
C LYS A 77 -10.41 -7.61 -1.77
N CYS A 78 -11.52 -7.43 -2.47
CA CYS A 78 -12.86 -7.70 -1.97
C CYS A 78 -13.46 -8.80 -2.86
N LEU A 79 -14.04 -9.81 -2.23
CA LEU A 79 -14.68 -10.94 -2.88
C LEU A 79 -16.19 -10.74 -2.79
N SER A 80 -16.94 -11.04 -3.85
CA SER A 80 -18.39 -11.10 -3.76
C SER A 80 -18.78 -12.24 -2.81
N GLU A 81 -19.73 -11.99 -1.92
CA GLU A 81 -20.35 -13.04 -1.11
C GLU A 81 -21.14 -14.04 -1.96
#